data_AF-A0A956JMF0-F1
#
_entry.id   AF-A0A956JMF0-F1
#
_cell.length_a   1.000
_cell.length_b   1.000
_cell.length_c   1.000
_cell.angle_alpha   90.00
_cell.angle_beta   90.00
_cell.angle_gamma   90.00
#
_symmetry.space_group_name_H-M   'P 1'
#
loop_
_entity.id
_entity.type
_entity.pdbx_description
1 polymer ?
#
loop_
_entity_poly.entity_id
_entity_poly.type
_entity_poly.pdbx_seq_one_letter_code
_entity_poly.pdbx_strand_id
1 'polypeptide(L)'
;MAAIETIWNPVRGCTPVSPGCERCYAARIGRHFSGVGEPFEGLVEPHGGGARFTGVVRVDEQLLEEPLRWGRSPRLVAVGTLGDLFHEQLPDAVIERVLDVMRQADRHTFRVLTKRARRMQRLVTRVYGGDETKPPPNVWLGVSVEDQRNADARVPPLRHTPAAVRYIVCEPLLDRVDLSAHLVRYIVERSSRLVHWVVA
;
A
#
# COMPACT_ATOMS: atom_id res chain seq x y z
N MET A 1 22.49 -12.05 -4.94
CA MET A 1 21.14 -12.65 -5.07
C MET A 1 20.12 -11.52 -4.88
N ALA A 2 19.40 -11.14 -5.94
CA ALA A 2 18.29 -10.21 -5.78
C ALA A 2 17.28 -10.82 -4.79
N ALA A 3 16.98 -10.12 -3.69
CA ALA A 3 16.04 -10.62 -2.71
C ALA A 3 14.67 -10.76 -3.38
N ILE A 4 14.14 -11.98 -3.43
CA ILE A 4 12.75 -12.22 -3.85
C ILE A 4 11.88 -11.53 -2.80
N GLU A 5 11.08 -10.55 -3.24
CA GLU A 5 10.14 -9.86 -2.37
C GLU A 5 9.06 -10.84 -1.91
N THR A 6 8.86 -10.93 -0.60
CA THR A 6 7.76 -11.73 -0.03
C THR A 6 6.48 -10.93 -0.13
N ILE A 7 5.39 -11.55 -0.55
CA ILE A 7 4.09 -10.88 -0.62
C ILE A 7 3.28 -11.23 0.62
N TRP A 8 2.66 -10.21 1.23
CA TRP A 8 1.71 -10.39 2.32
C TRP A 8 0.43 -9.61 2.05
N ASN A 9 -0.67 -10.33 1.82
CA ASN A 9 -1.97 -9.77 1.48
C ASN A 9 -3.05 -10.31 2.44
N PRO A 10 -3.12 -9.80 3.69
CA PRO A 10 -4.21 -10.13 4.60
C PRO A 10 -5.56 -9.54 4.16
N VAL A 11 -5.54 -8.66 3.17
CA VAL A 11 -6.72 -8.07 2.53
C VAL A 11 -6.66 -8.38 1.02
N ARG A 12 -7.78 -8.84 0.47
CA ARG A 12 -7.97 -9.06 -0.97
C ARG A 12 -9.18 -8.29 -1.47
N GLY A 13 -9.17 -7.95 -2.76
CA GLY A 13 -10.23 -7.16 -3.40
C GLY A 13 -10.01 -5.65 -3.25
N CYS A 14 -10.73 -4.88 -4.06
CA CYS A 14 -10.62 -3.42 -4.11
C CYS A 14 -11.77 -2.80 -4.93
N THR A 15 -12.07 -1.51 -4.73
CA THR A 15 -12.84 -0.69 -5.68
C THR A 15 -11.86 0.11 -6.55
N PRO A 16 -11.99 0.09 -7.89
CA PRO A 16 -11.24 0.99 -8.78
C PRO A 16 -11.50 2.47 -8.50
N VAL A 17 -10.45 3.27 -8.33
CA VAL A 17 -10.54 4.70 -7.92
C VAL A 17 -9.92 5.68 -8.92
N SER A 18 -9.37 5.20 -10.03
CA SER A 18 -8.68 6.02 -11.03
C SER A 18 -8.56 5.32 -12.38
N PRO A 19 -8.23 6.03 -13.47
CA PRO A 19 -7.99 5.42 -14.78
C PRO A 19 -6.93 4.32 -14.76
N GLY A 20 -5.92 4.38 -13.88
CA GLY A 20 -4.92 3.32 -13.77
C GLY A 20 -5.43 1.99 -13.23
N CYS A 21 -6.67 1.94 -12.75
CA CYS A 21 -7.30 0.69 -12.32
C CYS A 21 -7.97 -0.06 -13.49
N GLU A 22 -8.06 0.55 -14.68
CA GLU A 22 -8.77 -0.02 -15.84
C GLU A 22 -8.14 -1.34 -16.32
N ARG A 23 -6.81 -1.46 -16.24
CA ARG A 23 -6.04 -2.67 -16.59
C ARG A 23 -5.28 -3.22 -15.38
N CYS A 24 -5.96 -3.34 -14.24
CA CYS A 24 -5.37 -3.73 -12.98
C CYS A 24 -4.72 -5.13 -13.03
N TYR A 25 -3.39 -5.20 -12.83
CA TYR A 25 -2.67 -6.48 -12.80
C TYR A 25 -3.16 -7.39 -11.66
N ALA A 26 -3.46 -6.80 -10.49
CA ALA A 26 -3.91 -7.55 -9.32
C ALA A 26 -5.26 -8.24 -9.57
N ALA A 27 -6.17 -7.58 -10.29
CA ALA A 27 -7.43 -8.19 -10.71
C ALA A 27 -7.20 -9.33 -11.71
N ARG A 28 -6.25 -9.18 -12.66
CA ARG A 28 -5.89 -10.28 -13.59
C ARG A 28 -5.33 -11.48 -12.84
N ILE A 29 -4.45 -11.27 -11.87
CA ILE A 29 -3.93 -12.34 -11.01
C ILE A 29 -5.10 -12.98 -10.23
N GLY A 30 -5.93 -12.16 -9.59
CA GLY A 30 -7.07 -12.63 -8.81
C GLY A 30 -8.07 -13.45 -9.63
N ARG A 31 -8.25 -13.15 -10.93
CA ARG A 31 -9.08 -13.95 -11.85
C ARG A 31 -8.63 -15.41 -11.97
N HIS A 32 -7.34 -15.71 -11.81
CA HIS A 32 -6.85 -17.10 -11.81
C HIS A 32 -7.25 -17.87 -10.55
N PHE A 33 -7.63 -17.17 -9.48
CA PHE A 33 -7.96 -17.71 -8.16
C PHE A 33 -9.36 -17.26 -7.71
N SER A 34 -10.31 -17.14 -8.64
CA SER A 34 -11.67 -16.66 -8.37
C SER A 34 -12.75 -17.74 -8.45
N GLY A 35 -12.35 -19.02 -8.46
CA GLY A 35 -13.27 -20.16 -8.38
C GLY A 35 -13.94 -20.29 -7.01
N VAL A 36 -14.89 -21.22 -6.88
CA VAL A 36 -15.57 -21.48 -5.60
C VAL A 36 -14.57 -21.98 -4.57
N GLY A 37 -14.56 -21.35 -3.39
CA GLY A 37 -13.62 -21.63 -2.29
C GLY A 37 -12.23 -21.01 -2.46
N GLU A 38 -11.94 -20.36 -3.59
CA GLU A 38 -10.64 -19.75 -3.84
C GLU A 38 -10.51 -18.34 -3.23
N PRO A 39 -9.28 -17.87 -2.99
CA PRO A 39 -9.00 -16.60 -2.33
C PRO A 39 -9.69 -15.35 -2.92
N PHE A 40 -10.03 -15.35 -4.21
CA PHE A 40 -10.68 -14.23 -4.92
C PHE A 40 -12.11 -14.56 -5.37
N GLU A 41 -12.76 -15.60 -4.82
CA GLU A 41 -14.16 -15.91 -5.11
C GLU A 41 -15.06 -14.68 -4.90
N GLY A 42 -15.74 -14.26 -5.98
CA GLY A 42 -16.64 -13.09 -5.98
C GLY A 42 -15.95 -11.71 -5.87
N LEU A 43 -14.62 -11.66 -5.83
CA LEU A 43 -13.87 -10.40 -5.72
C LEU A 43 -13.48 -9.81 -7.06
N VAL A 44 -13.54 -10.60 -8.14
CA VAL A 44 -13.07 -10.23 -9.48
C VAL A 44 -14.10 -10.63 -10.54
N GLU A 45 -14.28 -9.78 -11.54
CA GLU A 45 -15.15 -10.01 -12.69
C GLU A 45 -14.44 -9.71 -14.03
N PRO A 46 -14.88 -10.29 -15.16
CA PRO A 46 -14.37 -9.92 -16.49
C PRO A 46 -14.65 -8.46 -16.83
N HIS A 47 -13.67 -7.75 -17.39
CA HIS A 47 -13.83 -6.35 -17.80
C HIS A 47 -12.86 -5.98 -18.93
N GLY A 48 -13.34 -5.40 -20.02
CA GLY A 48 -12.50 -4.85 -21.10
C GLY A 48 -11.46 -5.82 -21.70
N GLY A 49 -11.80 -7.11 -21.81
CA GLY A 49 -10.86 -8.16 -22.25
C GLY A 49 -9.86 -8.63 -21.18
N GLY A 50 -9.95 -8.09 -19.96
CA GLY A 50 -9.16 -8.46 -18.79
C GLY A 50 -10.03 -8.79 -17.59
N ALA A 51 -9.69 -8.24 -16.43
CA ALA A 51 -10.38 -8.46 -15.18
C ALA A 51 -10.39 -7.18 -14.34
N ARG A 52 -11.41 -7.01 -13.52
CA ARG A 52 -11.59 -5.88 -12.61
C ARG A 52 -12.07 -6.39 -11.27
N PHE A 53 -11.67 -5.72 -10.18
CA PHE A 53 -12.24 -6.03 -8.88
C PHE A 53 -13.69 -5.54 -8.77
N THR A 54 -14.55 -6.33 -8.13
CA THR A 54 -15.99 -6.07 -7.99
C THR A 54 -16.33 -4.95 -7.02
N GLY A 55 -15.33 -4.42 -6.31
CA GLY A 55 -15.54 -3.47 -5.21
C GLY A 55 -15.77 -4.12 -3.86
N VAL A 56 -15.85 -5.45 -3.79
CA VAL A 56 -15.89 -6.20 -2.53
C VAL A 56 -14.46 -6.39 -2.01
N VAL A 57 -14.29 -6.26 -0.70
CA VAL A 57 -13.04 -6.58 -0.01
C VAL A 57 -13.26 -7.67 1.02
N ARG A 58 -12.24 -8.51 1.22
CA ARG A 58 -12.24 -9.60 2.19
C ARG A 58 -10.96 -9.59 2.99
N VAL A 59 -11.09 -9.80 4.30
CA VAL A 59 -9.98 -10.04 5.21
C VAL A 59 -9.73 -11.54 5.30
N ASP A 60 -8.48 -11.93 5.18
CA ASP A 60 -8.02 -13.29 5.44
C ASP A 60 -7.45 -13.35 6.86
N GLU A 61 -8.30 -13.74 7.82
CA GLU A 61 -7.95 -13.79 9.25
C GLU A 61 -6.74 -14.69 9.53
N GLN A 62 -6.52 -15.73 8.70
CA GLN A 62 -5.40 -16.65 8.88
C GLN A 62 -4.06 -15.99 8.55
N LEU A 63 -4.08 -14.97 7.69
CA LEU A 63 -2.89 -14.25 7.25
C LEU A 63 -2.57 -13.01 8.10
N LEU A 64 -3.48 -12.52 8.95
CA LEU A 64 -3.29 -11.26 9.68
C LEU A 64 -2.03 -11.24 10.56
N GLU A 65 -1.62 -12.38 11.12
CA GLU A 65 -0.44 -12.48 11.99
C GLU A 65 0.70 -13.28 11.35
N GLU A 66 0.58 -13.60 10.05
CA GLU A 66 1.58 -14.38 9.33
C GLU A 66 3.01 -13.86 9.47
N PRO A 67 3.28 -12.53 9.39
CA PRO A 67 4.64 -12.02 9.50
C PRO A 67 5.31 -12.29 10.85
N LEU A 68 4.54 -12.45 11.93
CA LEU A 68 5.07 -12.76 13.25
C LEU A 68 5.58 -14.21 13.34
N ARG A 69 5.11 -15.09 12.45
CA ARG A 69 5.42 -16.52 12.43
C ARG A 69 6.51 -16.88 11.43
N TRP A 70 6.93 -15.95 10.58
CA TRP A 70 8.02 -16.22 9.64
C TRP A 70 9.35 -16.48 10.36
N GLY A 71 10.24 -17.20 9.68
CA GLY A 71 11.56 -17.56 10.21
C GLY A 71 12.47 -16.35 10.47
N ARG A 72 13.66 -16.60 11.03
CA ARG A 72 14.56 -15.55 11.54
C ARG A 72 15.15 -14.64 10.46
N SER A 73 15.19 -15.05 9.20
CA SER A 73 15.81 -14.27 8.12
C SER A 73 14.99 -13.01 7.80
N PRO A 74 15.62 -11.81 7.75
CA PRO A 74 14.96 -10.59 7.30
C PRO A 74 14.34 -10.75 5.90
N ARG A 75 13.22 -10.06 5.67
CA ARG A 75 12.49 -10.07 4.40
C ARG A 75 12.15 -8.64 4.01
N LEU A 76 12.19 -8.36 2.71
CA LEU A 76 11.47 -7.25 2.12
C LEU A 76 10.06 -7.76 1.75
N VAL A 77 9.04 -7.08 2.23
CA VAL A 77 7.65 -7.56 2.21
C VAL A 77 6.77 -6.54 1.50
N ALA A 78 6.17 -6.90 0.37
CA ALA A 78 5.17 -6.06 -0.26
C ALA A 78 3.78 -6.33 0.34
N VAL A 79 3.09 -5.26 0.74
CA VAL A 79 1.80 -5.30 1.40
C VAL A 79 0.75 -4.64 0.53
N GLY A 80 -0.40 -5.30 0.35
CA GLY A 80 -1.52 -4.77 -0.44
C GLY A 80 -1.29 -4.87 -1.95
N THR A 81 -0.49 -5.81 -2.42
CA THR A 81 -0.24 -6.02 -3.86
C THR A 81 -1.39 -6.70 -4.59
N LEU A 82 -2.30 -7.36 -3.88
CA LEU A 82 -3.49 -8.00 -4.48
C LEU A 82 -4.80 -7.48 -3.87
N GLY A 83 -4.79 -6.23 -3.42
CA GLY A 83 -5.93 -5.54 -2.82
C GLY A 83 -5.58 -4.09 -2.53
N ASP A 84 -6.22 -3.47 -1.55
CA ASP A 84 -5.77 -2.21 -0.97
C ASP A 84 -6.03 -2.24 0.54
N LEU A 85 -4.96 -2.20 1.34
CA LEU A 85 -5.06 -2.25 2.81
C LEU A 85 -5.91 -1.11 3.37
N PHE A 86 -5.96 0.03 2.68
CA PHE A 86 -6.71 1.21 3.12
C PHE A 86 -8.07 1.33 2.43
N HIS A 87 -8.68 0.23 1.99
CA HIS A 87 -10.01 0.24 1.37
C HIS A 87 -11.11 0.80 2.27
N GLU A 88 -12.12 1.48 1.70
CA GLU A 88 -13.12 2.18 2.54
C GLU A 88 -13.96 1.25 3.42
N GLN A 89 -14.27 0.08 2.86
CA GLN A 89 -15.16 -0.92 3.45
C GLN A 89 -14.49 -1.77 4.54
N LEU A 90 -13.17 -1.68 4.71
CA LEU A 90 -12.49 -2.37 5.81
C LEU A 90 -12.75 -1.63 7.12
N PRO A 91 -13.09 -2.32 8.22
CA PRO A 91 -13.10 -1.72 9.54
C PRO A 91 -11.73 -1.12 9.87
N ASP A 92 -11.69 0.10 10.42
CA ASP A 92 -10.44 0.77 10.81
C ASP A 92 -9.59 -0.14 11.73
N ALA A 93 -10.23 -0.90 12.64
CA ALA A 93 -9.58 -1.84 13.55
C ALA A 93 -8.77 -2.95 12.86
N VAL A 94 -9.21 -3.42 11.67
CA VAL A 94 -8.43 -4.41 10.90
C VAL A 94 -7.14 -3.80 10.41
N ILE A 95 -7.19 -2.57 9.91
CA ILE A 95 -6.03 -1.86 9.38
C ILE A 95 -5.05 -1.55 10.52
N GLU A 96 -5.56 -1.12 11.67
CA GLU A 96 -4.76 -0.88 12.88
C GLU A 96 -4.07 -2.16 13.37
N ARG A 97 -4.75 -3.32 13.34
CA ARG A 97 -4.13 -4.62 13.65
C ARG A 97 -3.01 -4.98 12.66
N VAL A 98 -3.22 -4.76 11.35
CA VAL A 98 -2.18 -5.00 10.34
C VAL A 98 -0.98 -4.07 10.55
N LEU A 99 -1.21 -2.79 10.84
CA LEU A 99 -0.16 -1.81 11.19
C LEU A 99 0.61 -2.26 12.45
N ASP A 100 -0.07 -2.78 13.46
CA ASP A 100 0.58 -3.26 14.68
C ASP A 100 1.42 -4.53 14.43
N VAL A 101 0.93 -5.46 13.61
CA VAL A 101 1.71 -6.64 13.18
C VAL A 101 2.99 -6.23 12.46
N MET A 102 2.92 -5.24 11.55
CA MET A 102 4.13 -4.73 10.88
C MET A 102 5.11 -4.08 11.87
N ARG A 103 4.60 -3.36 12.87
CA ARG A 103 5.41 -2.76 13.94
C ARG A 103 6.10 -3.82 14.80
N GLN A 104 5.39 -4.90 15.14
CA GLN A 104 5.92 -5.99 15.98
C GLN A 104 6.90 -6.89 15.21
N ALA A 105 6.66 -7.12 13.92
CA ALA A 105 7.52 -7.91 13.04
C ALA A 105 8.74 -7.10 12.54
N ASP A 106 9.42 -6.41 13.45
CA ASP A 106 10.45 -5.39 13.20
C ASP A 106 11.68 -5.86 12.40
N ARG A 107 11.95 -7.17 12.41
CA ARG A 107 12.98 -7.83 11.59
C ARG A 107 12.71 -7.78 10.08
N HIS A 108 11.46 -7.52 9.67
CA HIS A 108 11.05 -7.44 8.27
C HIS A 108 10.76 -6.00 7.88
N THR A 109 11.12 -5.63 6.64
CA THR A 109 10.77 -4.33 6.08
C THR A 109 9.52 -4.46 5.23
N PHE A 110 8.46 -3.75 5.59
CA PHE A 110 7.18 -3.74 4.91
C PHE A 110 7.07 -2.53 3.98
N ARG A 111 6.80 -2.79 2.69
CA ARG A 111 6.49 -1.80 1.67
C ARG A 111 4.98 -1.80 1.42
N VAL A 112 4.30 -0.83 2.00
CA VAL A 112 2.85 -0.65 1.87
C VAL A 112 2.56 0.33 0.74
N LEU A 113 1.78 -0.10 -0.24
CA LEU A 113 1.37 0.74 -1.37
C LEU A 113 -0.15 0.87 -1.41
N THR A 114 -0.65 2.09 -1.65
CA THR A 114 -2.10 2.36 -1.74
C THR A 114 -2.42 3.51 -2.68
N LYS A 115 -3.65 3.54 -3.21
CA LYS A 115 -4.20 4.73 -3.89
C LYS A 115 -5.06 5.59 -2.97
N ARG A 116 -5.29 5.16 -1.72
CA ARG A 116 -6.18 5.79 -0.72
C ARG A 116 -5.39 6.61 0.30
N ALA A 117 -4.58 7.54 -0.21
CA ALA A 117 -3.60 8.30 0.56
C ALA A 117 -4.18 9.03 1.79
N ARG A 118 -5.40 9.59 1.67
CA ARG A 118 -6.06 10.27 2.80
C ARG A 118 -6.48 9.32 3.92
N ARG A 119 -6.97 8.13 3.57
CA ARG A 119 -7.35 7.12 4.58
C ARG A 119 -6.11 6.60 5.29
N MET A 120 -5.04 6.32 4.53
CA MET A 120 -3.73 6.00 5.09
C MET A 120 -3.25 7.08 6.06
N GLN A 121 -3.24 8.35 5.64
CA GLN A 121 -2.81 9.45 6.51
C GLN A 121 -3.61 9.49 7.82
N ARG A 122 -4.93 9.44 7.76
CA ARG A 122 -5.79 9.47 8.96
C ARG A 122 -5.47 8.33 9.93
N LEU A 123 -5.43 7.10 9.42
CA LEU A 123 -5.25 5.91 10.23
C LEU A 123 -3.84 5.82 10.81
N VAL A 124 -2.83 6.04 9.98
CA VAL A 124 -1.44 6.02 10.41
C VAL A 124 -1.16 7.15 11.41
N THR A 125 -1.76 8.33 11.24
CA THR A 125 -1.64 9.40 12.25
C THR A 125 -2.27 9.00 13.58
N ARG A 126 -3.38 8.27 13.56
CA ARG A 126 -4.00 7.77 14.80
C ARG A 126 -3.09 6.76 15.52
N VAL A 127 -2.43 5.86 14.77
CA VAL A 127 -1.62 4.77 15.35
C VAL A 127 -0.19 5.22 15.70
N TYR A 128 0.46 5.99 14.82
CA TYR A 128 1.87 6.39 14.92
C TYR A 128 2.08 7.90 15.08
N GLY A 129 1.04 8.68 15.38
CA GLY A 129 1.13 10.15 15.49
C GLY A 129 1.27 10.68 16.90
N GLY A 130 1.28 9.83 17.94
CA GLY A 130 1.49 10.24 19.32
C GLY A 130 2.98 10.47 19.62
N ASP A 131 3.28 11.36 20.57
CA ASP A 131 4.66 11.70 20.95
C ASP A 131 5.47 10.48 21.45
N GLU A 132 4.80 9.48 22.02
CA GLU A 132 5.42 8.24 22.50
C GLU A 132 5.61 7.18 21.40
N THR A 133 4.88 7.28 20.27
CA THR A 133 4.89 6.27 19.20
C THR A 133 5.56 6.82 17.95
N LYS A 134 6.90 6.82 17.92
CA LYS A 134 7.64 7.12 16.68
C LYS A 134 7.21 6.15 15.56
N PRO A 135 7.05 6.63 14.31
CA PRO A 135 6.76 5.76 13.18
C PRO A 135 7.82 4.65 13.06
N PRO A 136 7.40 3.38 12.94
CA PRO A 136 8.35 2.26 12.90
C PRO A 136 9.27 2.35 11.67
N PRO A 137 10.59 2.19 11.83
CA PRO A 137 11.56 2.32 10.73
C PRO A 137 11.41 1.23 9.66
N ASN A 138 10.81 0.10 10.03
CA ASN A 138 10.61 -1.05 9.17
C ASN A 138 9.27 -1.00 8.40
N VAL A 139 8.47 0.06 8.55
CA VAL A 139 7.21 0.25 7.80
C VAL A 139 7.36 1.43 6.85
N TRP A 140 7.44 1.11 5.56
CA TRP A 140 7.58 2.07 4.48
C TRP A 140 6.21 2.28 3.84
N LEU A 141 5.80 3.55 3.74
CA LEU A 141 4.48 3.90 3.24
C LEU A 141 4.61 4.58 1.89
N GLY A 142 3.82 4.15 0.92
CA GLY A 142 3.85 4.74 -0.41
C GLY A 142 2.49 4.85 -1.06
N VAL A 143 2.47 5.69 -2.09
CA VAL A 143 1.28 5.89 -2.94
C VAL A 143 1.61 5.59 -4.38
N SER A 144 0.68 4.92 -5.08
CA SER A 144 0.74 4.84 -6.54
C SER A 144 0.17 6.12 -7.15
N VAL A 145 0.80 6.65 -8.20
CA VAL A 145 0.33 7.81 -8.97
C VAL A 145 0.44 7.50 -10.46
N GLU A 146 -0.57 7.86 -11.24
CA GLU A 146 -0.62 7.50 -12.66
C GLU A 146 -0.35 8.68 -13.60
N ASP A 147 -0.62 9.88 -13.11
CA ASP A 147 -0.57 11.15 -13.83
C ASP A 147 -0.41 12.30 -12.82
N GLN A 148 -0.21 13.53 -13.30
CA GLN A 148 -0.04 14.69 -12.42
C GLN A 148 -1.23 14.90 -11.47
N ARG A 149 -2.47 14.74 -11.96
CA ARG A 149 -3.68 14.94 -11.15
C ARG A 149 -3.68 14.01 -9.94
N ASN A 150 -3.31 12.76 -10.12
CA ASN A 150 -3.26 11.77 -9.05
C ASN A 150 -2.04 11.98 -8.14
N ALA A 151 -0.92 12.47 -8.65
CA ALA A 151 0.20 12.91 -7.82
C ALA A 151 -0.20 14.07 -6.90
N ASP A 152 -0.82 15.12 -7.44
CA ASP A 152 -1.28 16.29 -6.68
C ASP A 152 -2.29 15.90 -5.60
N ALA A 153 -3.12 14.88 -5.85
CA ALA A 153 -4.10 14.40 -4.89
C ALA A 153 -3.51 13.50 -3.78
N ARG A 154 -2.47 12.72 -4.08
CA ARG A 154 -2.01 11.61 -3.21
C ARG A 154 -0.68 11.87 -2.52
N VAL A 155 0.22 12.65 -3.13
CA VAL A 155 1.53 12.96 -2.55
C VAL A 155 1.42 13.89 -1.32
N PRO A 156 0.58 14.95 -1.31
CA PRO A 156 0.48 15.80 -0.14
C PRO A 156 -0.01 15.06 1.12
N PRO A 157 -1.07 14.22 1.09
CA PRO A 157 -1.41 13.39 2.24
C PRO A 157 -0.27 12.49 2.70
N LEU A 158 0.43 11.80 1.78
CA LEU A 158 1.58 10.96 2.11
C LEU A 158 2.66 11.72 2.87
N ARG A 159 3.01 12.94 2.43
CA ARG A 159 4.02 13.79 3.11
C ARG A 159 3.65 14.15 4.54
N HIS A 160 2.36 14.22 4.84
CA HIS A 160 1.84 14.53 6.17
C HIS A 160 1.54 13.27 7.00
N THR A 161 1.62 12.08 6.41
CA THR A 161 1.52 10.81 7.14
C THR A 161 2.77 10.58 8.00
N PRO A 162 2.67 10.25 9.30
CA PRO A 162 3.81 9.84 10.11
C PRO A 162 4.43 8.55 9.54
N ALA A 163 5.65 8.65 9.01
CA ALA A 163 6.34 7.53 8.37
C ALA A 163 7.85 7.74 8.47
N ALA A 164 8.58 6.67 8.73
CA ALA A 164 10.04 6.68 8.67
C ALA A 164 10.53 6.75 7.22
N VAL A 165 9.85 6.06 6.31
CA VAL A 165 10.11 6.09 4.87
C VAL A 165 8.81 6.32 4.11
N ARG A 166 8.88 7.24 3.15
CA ARG A 166 7.79 7.60 2.23
C ARG A 166 8.24 7.35 0.80
N TYR A 167 7.45 6.69 -0.02
CA TYR A 167 7.81 6.46 -1.41
C TYR A 167 6.64 6.67 -2.37
N ILE A 168 6.96 6.95 -3.64
CA ILE A 168 5.98 7.08 -4.72
C ILE A 168 6.26 5.99 -5.74
N VAL A 169 5.21 5.36 -6.25
CA VAL A 169 5.29 4.46 -7.40
C VAL A 169 4.49 5.08 -8.55
N CYS A 170 5.13 5.37 -9.67
CA CYS A 170 4.46 5.94 -10.83
C CYS A 170 3.85 4.82 -11.68
N GLU A 171 2.69 4.29 -11.27
CA GLU A 171 2.10 3.11 -11.92
C GLU A 171 0.55 3.05 -11.94
N PRO A 172 -0.02 2.52 -13.05
CA PRO A 172 0.60 2.54 -14.38
C PRO A 172 0.86 3.99 -14.77
N LEU A 173 2.02 4.29 -15.38
CA LEU A 173 2.31 5.65 -15.84
C LEU A 173 1.45 5.95 -17.07
N LEU A 174 0.36 6.70 -16.88
CA LEU A 174 -0.60 7.06 -17.91
C LEU A 174 -0.28 8.40 -18.56
N ASP A 175 0.37 9.31 -17.83
CA ASP A 175 0.84 10.59 -18.33
C ASP A 175 2.07 11.06 -17.52
N ARG A 176 2.69 12.15 -17.95
CA ARG A 176 3.81 12.79 -17.25
C ARG A 176 3.43 13.13 -15.80
N VAL A 177 4.38 12.87 -14.89
CA VAL A 177 4.33 13.29 -13.49
C VAL A 177 5.56 14.13 -13.18
N ASP A 178 5.35 15.35 -12.70
CA ASP A 178 6.36 16.23 -12.15
C ASP A 178 6.32 16.18 -10.61
N LEU A 179 7.38 15.63 -10.02
CA LEU A 179 7.54 15.51 -8.57
C LEU A 179 8.54 16.52 -8.00
N SER A 180 9.03 17.48 -8.79
CA SER A 180 10.11 18.39 -8.38
C SER A 180 9.79 19.14 -7.09
N ALA A 181 8.53 19.56 -6.91
CA ALA A 181 8.05 20.22 -5.69
C ALA A 181 8.02 19.31 -4.43
N HIS A 182 8.23 18.01 -4.60
CA HIS A 182 8.13 17.00 -3.53
C HIS A 182 9.46 16.33 -3.18
N LEU A 183 10.50 16.53 -4.00
CA LEU A 183 11.80 15.85 -3.89
C LEU A 183 12.94 16.75 -3.35
N VAL A 184 12.72 18.06 -3.18
CA VAL A 184 13.77 19.03 -2.80
C VAL A 184 13.70 19.27 -1.27
N ARG A 185 14.79 19.22 -0.47
CA ARG A 185 16.03 20.02 -0.57
C ARG A 185 17.28 19.24 -0.19
N TYR A 186 18.32 19.36 -1.02
CA TYR A 186 19.66 18.90 -0.65
C TYR A 186 20.44 19.83 0.30
N ILE A 187 19.96 21.05 0.69
CA ILE A 187 20.87 22.00 1.38
C ILE A 187 20.37 22.79 2.62
N VAL A 188 19.08 23.06 2.91
CA VAL A 188 18.79 24.11 3.94
C VAL A 188 17.99 23.71 5.20
N GLU A 189 17.09 22.73 5.20
CA GLU A 189 16.27 22.47 6.41
C GLU A 189 15.96 20.98 6.59
N ARG A 190 16.23 20.44 7.80
CA ARG A 190 15.87 19.08 8.25
C ARG A 190 14.35 18.95 8.44
N SER A 191 13.57 19.07 7.36
CA SER A 191 12.12 18.82 7.41
C SER A 191 11.81 17.33 7.28
N SER A 192 11.15 16.73 8.27
CA SER A 192 10.78 15.30 8.34
C SER A 192 9.63 14.88 7.40
N ARG A 193 9.24 15.74 6.45
CA ARG A 193 8.02 15.63 5.60
C ARG A 193 8.31 15.42 4.10
N LEU A 194 9.44 14.81 3.76
CA LEU A 194 9.86 14.54 2.37
C LEU A 194 9.52 13.12 1.89
N VAL A 195 9.48 12.95 0.58
CA VAL A 195 9.47 11.64 -0.10
C VAL A 195 10.91 11.14 -0.21
N HIS A 196 11.15 9.87 0.11
CA HIS A 196 12.48 9.27 0.18
C HIS A 196 12.87 8.56 -1.12
N TRP A 197 11.90 7.92 -1.79
CA TRP A 197 12.14 7.14 -3.01
C TRP A 197 11.03 7.34 -4.03
N VAL A 198 11.41 7.33 -5.31
CA VAL A 198 10.47 7.27 -6.44
C VAL A 198 10.82 6.04 -7.26
N VAL A 199 9.82 5.21 -7.54
CA VAL A 199 9.90 4.10 -8.49
C VAL A 199 9.10 4.50 -9.72
N ALA A 200 9.74 4.57 -10.88
CA ALA A 200 9.15 4.96 -12.16
C ALA A 200 9.63 4.00 -13.25
#